data_AF-A0A6B2G604-F1
#
_entry.id   AF-A0A6B2G604-F1
#
_cell.length_a   1.000
_cell.length_b   1.000
_cell.length_c   1.000
_cell.angle_alpha   90.00
_cell.angle_beta   90.00
_cell.angle_gamma   90.00
#
_symmetry.space_group_name_H-M   'P 1'
#
loop_
_entity.id
_entity.type
_entity.pdbx_description
1 polymer ?
#
loop_
_entity_poly.entity_id
_entity_poly.type
_entity_poly.pdbx_seq_one_letter_code
_entity_poly.pdbx_strand_id
1 'polypeptide(L)'
;MKVLTKNLISLMQFCIFITLLTKYGYSQATMGIDFGGKFIKVSTVTVSKPIQTVLDRDSNRKTLAVLGFKDGYLKFSDSAEALYRRTPQLVVRKIDTLLGRF
;
A
#
# COMPACT_ATOMS: atom_id res chain seq x y z
N MET A 1 -1.04 -11.55 -56.29
CA MET A 1 -1.87 -12.08 -55.18
C MET A 1 -1.05 -12.53 -53.96
N LYS A 2 -0.01 -13.38 -54.08
CA LYS A 2 0.81 -13.89 -52.95
C LYS A 2 1.61 -12.83 -52.15
N VAL A 3 2.00 -11.72 -52.76
CA VAL A 3 2.73 -10.63 -52.08
C VAL A 3 1.77 -9.83 -51.19
N LEU A 4 0.56 -9.56 -51.70
CA LEU A 4 -0.48 -8.85 -50.97
C LEU A 4 -0.91 -9.62 -49.70
N THR A 5 -1.03 -10.95 -49.78
CA THR A 5 -1.38 -11.79 -48.62
C THR A 5 -0.28 -11.85 -47.57
N LYS A 6 1.01 -11.86 -47.96
CA LYS A 6 2.14 -11.78 -47.02
C LYS A 6 2.18 -10.45 -46.26
N ASN A 7 1.92 -9.34 -46.96
CA ASN A 7 1.86 -8.01 -46.35
C ASN A 7 0.70 -7.92 -45.35
N LEU A 8 -0.45 -8.55 -45.66
CA LEU A 8 -1.59 -8.62 -44.75
C LEU A 8 -1.27 -9.41 -43.47
N ILE A 9 -0.60 -10.56 -43.60
CA ILE A 9 -0.19 -11.39 -42.45
C ILE A 9 0.82 -10.64 -41.58
N SER A 10 1.81 -9.98 -42.19
CA SER A 10 2.79 -9.16 -41.47
C SER A 10 2.12 -8.01 -40.70
N LEU A 11 1.11 -7.37 -41.29
CA LEU A 11 0.34 -6.32 -40.63
C LEU A 11 -0.46 -6.87 -39.44
N MET A 12 -1.10 -8.03 -39.59
CA MET A 12 -1.82 -8.68 -38.49
C MET A 12 -0.89 -9.05 -37.33
N GLN A 13 0.30 -9.59 -37.63
CA GLN A 13 1.33 -9.90 -36.63
C GLN A 13 1.79 -8.63 -35.89
N PHE A 14 1.98 -7.53 -36.62
CA PHE A 14 2.34 -6.23 -36.04
C PHE A 14 1.24 -5.68 -35.13
N CYS A 15 -0.03 -5.73 -35.55
CA CYS A 15 -1.16 -5.30 -34.72
C CYS A 15 -1.30 -6.13 -33.44
N ILE A 16 -1.09 -7.45 -33.52
CA ILE A 16 -1.09 -8.34 -32.35
C ILE A 16 0.05 -7.97 -31.40
N PHE A 17 1.25 -7.71 -31.93
CA PHE A 17 2.40 -7.29 -31.14
C PHE A 17 2.17 -5.97 -30.38
N ILE A 18 1.59 -4.96 -31.04
CA ILE A 18 1.22 -3.67 -30.40
C ILE A 18 0.17 -3.87 -29.30
N THR A 19 -0.81 -4.74 -29.52
CA THR A 19 -1.86 -5.02 -28.52
C THR A 19 -1.31 -5.77 -27.30
N LEU A 20 -0.27 -6.59 -27.48
CA LEU A 20 0.41 -7.24 -26.36
C LEU A 20 1.23 -6.23 -25.53
N LEU A 21 1.91 -5.28 -26.17
CA LEU A 21 2.67 -4.22 -25.50
C LEU A 21 1.81 -3.34 -24.59
N THR A 22 0.57 -3.03 -24.98
CA THR A 22 -0.33 -2.18 -24.18
C THR A 22 -0.93 -2.89 -22.96
N LYS A 23 -0.93 -4.22 -22.92
CA LYS A 23 -1.43 -5.00 -21.77
C LYS A 23 -0.46 -5.09 -20.59
N TYR A 24 0.84 -4.92 -20.83
CA TYR A 24 1.85 -4.90 -19.77
C TYR A 24 2.04 -3.52 -19.13
N GLY A 25 1.16 -2.54 -19.42
CA GLY A 25 1.03 -1.32 -18.66
C GLY A 25 0.53 -1.62 -17.24
N TYR A 26 1.47 -1.94 -16.34
CA TYR A 26 1.22 -2.24 -14.94
C TYR A 26 0.25 -1.24 -14.31
N SER A 27 -0.70 -1.78 -13.53
CA SER A 27 -1.50 -1.01 -12.59
C SER A 27 -0.57 -0.26 -11.63
N GLN A 28 -0.30 1.01 -11.90
CA GLN A 28 0.49 1.89 -11.03
C GLN A 28 -0.36 2.40 -9.88
N ALA A 29 -0.84 1.50 -9.03
CA ALA A 29 -1.33 1.86 -7.71
C ALA A 29 -0.15 1.81 -6.74
N THR A 30 0.31 2.98 -6.30
CA THR A 30 1.35 3.13 -5.28
C THR A 30 0.70 3.51 -3.95
N MET A 31 1.34 3.13 -2.84
CA MET A 31 0.91 3.52 -1.51
C MET A 31 1.89 4.55 -0.92
N GLY A 32 1.36 5.64 -0.39
CA GLY A 32 2.10 6.56 0.47
C GLY A 32 1.86 6.19 1.93
N ILE A 33 2.92 6.12 2.74
CA ILE A 33 2.82 5.84 4.18
C ILE A 33 3.54 6.96 4.94
N ASP A 34 2.80 7.69 5.76
CA ASP A 34 3.32 8.63 6.76
C ASP A 34 3.46 7.88 8.09
N PHE A 35 4.70 7.63 8.50
CA PHE A 35 5.03 6.86 9.71
C PHE A 35 5.38 7.80 10.88
N GLY A 36 4.37 8.46 11.43
CA GLY A 36 4.54 9.38 12.56
C GLY A 36 4.49 8.71 13.93
N GLY A 37 5.10 9.33 14.94
CA GLY A 37 5.19 8.76 16.29
C GLY A 37 3.89 8.63 17.09
N LYS A 38 2.81 9.29 16.66
CA LYS A 38 1.48 9.17 17.27
C LYS A 38 0.47 8.50 16.33
N PHE A 39 0.58 8.75 15.03
CA PHE A 39 -0.36 8.26 14.03
C PHE A 39 0.37 7.79 12.78
N ILE A 40 -0.13 6.72 12.20
CA ILE A 40 0.19 6.27 10.85
C ILE A 40 -0.93 6.75 9.92
N LYS A 41 -0.56 7.25 8.74
CA LYS A 41 -1.53 7.55 7.67
C LYS A 41 -1.11 6.82 6.40
N VAL A 42 -2.10 6.36 5.66
CA VAL A 42 -1.91 5.64 4.40
C VAL A 42 -2.68 6.33 3.30
N SER A 43 -2.08 6.49 2.14
CA SER A 43 -2.74 7.01 0.94
C SER A 43 -2.54 6.08 -0.25
N THR A 44 -3.55 6.02 -1.12
CA THR A 44 -3.42 5.41 -2.45
C THR A 44 -3.12 6.50 -3.47
N VAL A 45 -2.19 6.18 -4.36
CA VAL A 45 -1.76 7.02 -5.47
C VAL A 45 -1.99 6.20 -6.73
N THR A 46 -2.92 6.63 -7.57
CA THR A 46 -3.18 6.02 -8.87
C THR A 46 -3.16 7.10 -9.95
N VAL A 47 -2.80 6.72 -11.18
CA VAL A 47 -2.66 7.68 -12.29
C VAL A 47 -3.99 8.37 -12.64
N SER A 48 -5.13 7.70 -12.42
CA SER A 48 -6.45 8.16 -12.86
C SER A 48 -7.31 8.79 -11.77
N LYS A 49 -6.90 8.74 -10.50
CA LYS A 49 -7.68 9.29 -9.39
C LYS A 49 -6.81 10.23 -8.55
N PRO A 50 -7.41 11.26 -7.93
CA PRO A 50 -6.71 12.06 -6.94
C PRO A 50 -6.14 11.18 -5.82
N ILE A 51 -5.07 11.64 -5.18
CA ILE A 51 -4.51 10.98 -3.99
C ILE A 51 -5.62 10.86 -2.94
N GLN A 52 -5.83 9.65 -2.41
CA GLN A 52 -6.87 9.38 -1.43
C GLN A 52 -6.24 8.85 -0.14
N THR A 53 -6.54 9.48 0.99
CA THR A 53 -6.23 8.91 2.30
C THR A 53 -7.17 7.75 2.57
N VAL A 54 -6.59 6.58 2.84
CA VAL A 54 -7.33 5.35 3.10
C VAL A 54 -7.91 5.39 4.52
N LEU A 55 -9.04 4.72 4.71
CA LEU A 55 -9.67 4.52 6.01
C LEU A 55 -9.19 3.23 6.66
N ASP A 56 -9.02 3.24 7.98
CA ASP A 56 -8.84 2.02 8.74
C ASP A 56 -10.16 1.26 8.97
N ARG A 57 -10.10 0.19 9.77
CA ARG A 57 -11.25 -0.67 10.05
C ARG A 57 -12.39 0.06 10.76
N ASP A 58 -12.08 1.16 11.45
CA ASP A 58 -13.03 1.96 12.22
C ASP A 58 -13.41 3.25 11.47
N SER A 59 -13.13 3.30 10.16
CA SER A 59 -13.41 4.44 9.28
C SER A 59 -12.63 5.71 9.60
N ASN A 60 -11.48 5.61 10.27
CA ASN A 60 -10.61 6.74 10.55
C ASN A 60 -9.54 6.91 9.48
N ARG A 61 -9.15 8.16 9.19
CA ARG A 61 -8.05 8.51 8.27
C ARG A 61 -6.66 8.54 8.95
N LYS A 62 -6.60 8.19 10.25
CA LYS A 62 -5.38 8.17 11.07
C LYS A 62 -5.47 6.97 12.00
N THR A 63 -4.52 6.06 11.90
CA THR A 63 -4.42 4.89 12.79
C THR A 63 -3.40 5.18 13.88
N LEU A 64 -3.66 4.81 15.14
CA LEU A 64 -2.70 5.04 16.23
C LEU A 64 -1.42 4.23 15.99
N ALA A 65 -0.26 4.90 16.13
CA ALA A 65 1.06 4.30 15.96
C ALA A 65 1.52 3.60 17.25
N VAL A 66 0.75 2.58 17.68
CA VAL A 66 0.94 1.88 18.96
C VAL A 66 0.89 0.38 18.73
N LEU A 67 1.86 -0.32 19.30
CA LEU A 67 2.01 -1.77 19.19
C LEU A 67 2.06 -2.39 20.58
N GLY A 68 1.21 -3.37 20.85
CA GLY A 68 1.22 -4.15 22.09
C GLY A 68 1.56 -5.60 21.81
N PHE A 69 2.28 -6.25 22.72
CA PHE A 69 2.54 -7.69 22.66
C PHE A 69 2.03 -8.36 23.92
N LYS A 70 1.00 -9.21 23.78
CA LYS A 70 0.41 -9.92 24.92
C LYS A 70 -0.06 -11.30 24.50
N ASP A 71 0.23 -12.30 25.33
CA ASP A 71 -0.17 -13.71 25.15
C ASP A 71 0.28 -14.30 23.80
N GLY A 72 1.45 -13.87 23.29
CA GLY A 72 1.98 -14.31 22.00
C GLY A 72 1.41 -13.60 20.77
N TYR A 73 0.47 -12.66 20.96
CA TYR A 73 -0.17 -11.92 19.87
C TYR A 73 0.19 -10.44 19.86
N LEU A 74 0.30 -9.89 18.65
CA LEU A 74 0.38 -8.45 18.44
C LEU A 74 -1.00 -7.81 18.50
N LYS A 75 -1.09 -6.71 19.24
CA LYS A 75 -2.23 -5.79 19.27
C LYS A 75 -1.80 -4.49 18.61
N PHE A 76 -2.71 -3.86 17.88
CA PHE A 76 -2.46 -2.62 17.14
C PHE A 76 -3.47 -1.54 17.53
N SER A 77 -3.11 -0.28 17.28
CA SER A 77 -3.98 0.89 17.45
C SER A 77 -4.71 0.91 18.80
N ASP A 78 -6.03 1.07 18.81
CA ASP A 78 -6.86 1.23 20.00
C ASP A 78 -6.83 0.00 20.92
N SER A 79 -6.65 -1.20 20.35
CA SER A 79 -6.47 -2.41 21.15
C SER A 79 -5.14 -2.41 21.92
N ALA A 80 -4.09 -1.85 21.34
CA ALA A 80 -2.80 -1.68 22.00
C ALA A 80 -2.83 -0.52 23.00
N GLU A 81 -3.51 0.58 22.68
CA GLU A 81 -3.67 1.72 23.60
C GLU A 81 -4.55 1.32 24.82
N ALA A 82 -5.55 0.47 24.64
CA ALA A 82 -6.31 -0.11 25.74
C ALA A 82 -5.44 -1.01 26.64
N LEU A 83 -4.51 -1.76 26.04
CA LEU A 83 -3.53 -2.56 26.77
C LEU A 83 -2.55 -1.68 27.57
N TYR A 84 -2.08 -0.58 26.98
CA TYR A 84 -1.14 0.37 27.60
C TYR A 84 -1.65 0.90 28.95
N ARG A 85 -2.95 1.20 29.03
CA ARG A 85 -3.58 1.68 30.28
C ARG A 85 -3.50 0.68 31.44
N ARG A 86 -3.34 -0.63 31.14
CA ARG A 86 -3.32 -1.70 32.16
C ARG A 86 -1.92 -2.25 32.40
N THR A 87 -1.17 -2.45 31.33
CA THR A 87 0.16 -3.09 31.35
C THR A 87 1.07 -2.37 30.34
N PRO A 88 1.56 -1.16 30.68
CA PRO A 88 2.31 -0.30 29.76
C PRO A 88 3.62 -0.93 29.29
N GLN A 89 4.24 -1.78 30.10
CA GLN A 89 5.48 -2.49 29.76
C GLN A 89 5.36 -3.45 28.57
N LEU A 90 4.12 -3.84 28.21
CA LEU A 90 3.83 -4.70 27.06
C LEU A 90 3.57 -3.90 25.79
N VAL A 91 3.73 -2.57 25.80
CA VAL A 91 3.35 -1.69 24.70
C VAL A 91 4.50 -0.77 24.31
N VAL A 92 4.70 -0.65 23.00
CA VAL A 92 5.66 0.27 22.38
C VAL A 92 4.91 1.41 21.70
N ARG A 93 5.38 2.63 21.95
CA ARG A 93 4.89 3.90 21.39
C ARG A 93 6.09 4.70 20.89
N LYS A 94 5.87 5.71 20.04
CA LYS A 94 6.95 6.54 19.47
C LYS A 94 8.03 5.69 18.75
N ILE A 95 7.59 4.72 17.96
CA ILE A 95 8.49 3.80 17.22
C ILE A 95 9.43 4.59 16.29
N ASP A 96 8.94 5.70 15.74
CA ASP A 96 9.73 6.67 14.96
C ASP A 96 10.99 7.16 15.68
N THR A 97 10.96 7.29 17.01
CA THR A 97 12.12 7.73 17.80
C THR A 97 13.15 6.63 18.04
N LEU A 98 12.77 5.36 17.83
CA LEU A 98 13.63 4.19 18.01
C LEU A 98 14.35 3.82 16.71
N LEU A 99 13.77 4.13 15.55
CA LEU A 99 14.37 3.86 14.25
C LEU A 99 15.68 4.62 14.08
N GLY A 100 16.72 3.92 13.65
CA GLY A 100 18.04 4.51 13.36
C GLY A 100 18.91 4.82 14.59
N ARG A 101 18.44 4.50 15.80
CA ARG A 101 19.26 4.54 17.02
C ARG A 101 19.92 3.17 17.22
N PHE A 102 21.21 3.09 16.94
CA PHE A 102 22.05 1.90 17.14
C PHE A 102 23.20 2.25 18.08
#